data_AF-A0A259DHB3-F1
#
_entry.id   AF-A0A259DHB3-F1
#
_cell.length_a   1.000
_cell.length_b   1.000
_cell.length_c   1.000
_cell.angle_alpha   90.00
_cell.angle_beta   90.00
_cell.angle_gamma   90.00
#
_symmetry.space_group_name_H-M   'P 1'
#
loop_
_entity.id
_entity.type
_entity.pdbx_description
1 polymer ?
#
loop_
_entity_poly.entity_id
_entity_poly.type
_entity_poly.pdbx_seq_one_letter_code
_entity_poly.pdbx_strand_id
1 'polypeptide(L)'
;MLFAAFAPAQAAVQTYTFSGAIDAGSLLGESYAGSFSFDDAGLNGAGAEWLAVDSLSMNFMGSTFTQANAAEASIAEVGYYDGAFLGLSFSVDSASEPFSLVTGYADTSDAFFATDTSSGALTYAAAVPEPKDWMLMLAGIGLVGVMVERAKRRSV
;
A
#
# COMPACT_ATOMS: atom_id res chain seq x y z
N MET A 1 -18.62 28.59 17.24
CA MET A 1 -18.28 27.16 17.15
C MET A 1 -18.20 26.82 15.66
N LEU A 2 -16.99 26.59 15.16
CA LEU A 2 -16.74 26.21 13.76
C LEU A 2 -16.84 24.68 13.71
N PHE A 3 -17.86 24.15 13.04
CA PHE A 3 -17.93 22.72 12.74
C PHE A 3 -16.89 22.44 11.66
N ALA A 4 -15.79 21.77 12.02
CA ALA A 4 -14.93 21.13 11.05
C ALA A 4 -15.76 20.05 10.35
N ALA A 5 -16.03 20.24 9.06
CA ALA A 5 -16.58 19.18 8.24
C ALA A 5 -15.50 18.12 8.08
N PHE A 6 -15.62 17.01 8.80
CA PHE A 6 -14.88 15.79 8.46
C PHE A 6 -15.39 15.37 7.09
N ALA A 7 -14.53 15.43 6.07
CA ALA A 7 -14.84 14.77 4.81
C ALA A 7 -15.12 13.29 5.13
N PRO A 8 -16.14 12.66 4.54
CA PRO A 8 -16.30 11.22 4.68
C PRO A 8 -15.01 10.58 4.18
N ALA A 9 -14.40 9.71 4.99
CA ALA A 9 -13.40 8.76 4.49
C ALA A 9 -14.13 7.92 3.46
N GLN A 10 -13.94 8.24 2.18
CA GLN A 10 -14.61 7.55 1.10
C GLN A 10 -13.77 6.31 0.82
N ALA A 11 -14.38 5.14 0.98
CA ALA A 11 -13.84 3.86 0.52
C ALA A 11 -13.09 4.03 -0.80
N ALA A 12 -11.79 3.80 -0.75
CA ALA A 12 -10.89 3.95 -1.88
C ALA A 12 -10.11 2.65 -2.06
N VAL A 13 -9.93 2.25 -3.33
CA VAL A 13 -9.02 1.16 -3.66
C VAL A 13 -7.61 1.69 -3.55
N GLN A 14 -6.91 1.26 -2.50
CA GLN A 14 -5.54 1.63 -2.23
C GLN A 14 -4.62 0.69 -3.01
N THR A 15 -3.63 1.23 -3.70
CA THR A 15 -2.64 0.44 -4.46
C THR A 15 -1.24 0.76 -3.99
N TYR A 16 -0.56 -0.24 -3.43
CA TYR A 16 0.80 -0.14 -2.92
C TYR A 16 1.77 -0.92 -3.81
N THR A 17 3.01 -0.45 -3.88
CA THR A 17 4.14 -1.26 -4.33
C THR A 17 5.06 -1.54 -3.16
N PHE A 18 5.72 -2.69 -3.21
CA PHE A 18 6.71 -3.07 -2.22
C PHE A 18 7.94 -3.66 -2.89
N SER A 19 9.08 -3.52 -2.24
CA SER A 19 10.34 -4.09 -2.69
C SER A 19 11.31 -4.30 -1.54
N GLY A 20 12.30 -5.15 -1.77
CA GLY A 20 13.39 -5.35 -0.84
C GLY A 20 14.51 -6.17 -1.45
N ALA A 21 15.55 -6.37 -0.65
CA ALA A 21 16.64 -7.26 -0.95
C ALA A 21 16.91 -8.15 0.27
N ILE A 22 17.28 -9.39 0.03
CA ILE A 22 17.71 -10.32 1.06
C ILE A 22 19.09 -9.89 1.55
N ASP A 23 19.21 -9.65 2.85
CA ASP A 23 20.42 -9.16 3.51
C ASP A 23 21.08 -10.21 4.42
N ALA A 24 20.40 -11.33 4.65
CA ALA A 24 20.93 -12.47 5.41
C ALA A 24 20.48 -13.80 4.81
N GLY A 25 21.33 -14.83 4.96
CA GLY A 25 21.03 -16.21 4.56
C GLY A 25 21.68 -16.66 3.25
N SER A 26 21.19 -17.78 2.71
CA SER A 26 21.74 -18.40 1.50
C SER A 26 21.37 -17.66 0.22
N LEU A 27 20.34 -16.82 0.25
CA LEU A 27 19.86 -16.02 -0.88
C LEU A 27 20.33 -14.56 -0.80
N LEU A 28 21.43 -14.28 -0.08
CA LEU A 28 21.94 -12.92 0.13
C LEU A 28 22.17 -12.19 -1.21
N GLY A 29 21.60 -10.99 -1.33
CA GLY A 29 21.65 -10.17 -2.53
C GLY A 29 20.51 -10.42 -3.52
N GLU A 30 19.71 -11.47 -3.35
CA GLU A 30 18.49 -11.65 -4.14
C GLU A 30 17.48 -10.56 -3.83
N SER A 31 16.74 -10.14 -4.85
CA SER A 31 15.76 -9.06 -4.75
C SER A 31 14.36 -9.57 -4.99
N TYR A 32 13.40 -8.85 -4.42
CA TYR A 32 11.98 -9.10 -4.62
C TYR A 32 11.23 -7.78 -4.74
N ALA A 33 10.17 -7.80 -5.51
CA ALA A 33 9.30 -6.65 -5.68
C ALA A 33 7.90 -7.06 -6.11
N GLY A 34 6.92 -6.25 -5.77
CA GLY A 34 5.54 -6.51 -6.11
C GLY A 34 4.61 -5.33 -5.90
N SER A 35 3.34 -5.59 -6.12
CA SER A 35 2.26 -4.66 -5.87
C SER A 35 1.04 -5.39 -5.35
N PHE A 36 0.23 -4.70 -4.56
CA PHE A 36 -1.06 -5.19 -4.12
C PHE A 36 -2.07 -4.05 -4.02
N SER A 37 -3.35 -4.39 -4.03
CA SER A 37 -4.44 -3.44 -3.81
C SER A 37 -5.46 -4.00 -2.82
N PHE A 38 -6.14 -3.12 -2.11
CA PHE A 38 -7.23 -3.45 -1.18
C PHE A 38 -8.21 -2.29 -1.07
N ASP A 39 -9.47 -2.58 -0.72
CA ASP A 39 -10.48 -1.59 -0.37
C ASP A 39 -10.37 -1.20 1.11
N ASP A 40 -10.16 0.08 1.40
CA ASP A 40 -10.04 0.60 2.77
C ASP A 40 -11.39 0.93 3.44
N ALA A 41 -12.52 0.63 2.79
CA ALA A 41 -13.88 0.85 3.31
C ALA A 41 -14.12 0.30 4.72
N GLY A 42 -13.39 -0.77 5.08
CA GLY A 42 -13.53 -1.48 6.35
C GLY A 42 -12.72 -0.89 7.52
N LEU A 43 -11.85 0.11 7.28
CA LEU A 43 -11.02 0.70 8.34
C LEU A 43 -11.84 1.59 9.27
N ASN A 44 -11.71 1.34 10.56
CA ASN A 44 -12.25 2.16 11.63
C ASN A 44 -11.19 3.10 12.23
N GLY A 45 -9.90 2.83 11.97
CA GLY A 45 -8.77 3.64 12.41
C GLY A 45 -8.41 3.44 13.89
N ALA A 46 -8.80 2.32 14.50
CA ALA A 46 -8.61 2.07 15.92
C ALA A 46 -8.39 0.58 16.22
N GLY A 47 -7.40 0.28 17.06
CA GLY A 47 -6.98 -1.08 17.37
C GLY A 47 -6.33 -1.79 16.19
N ALA A 48 -6.19 -3.11 16.30
CA ALA A 48 -5.66 -3.95 15.24
C ALA A 48 -6.77 -4.26 14.22
N GLU A 49 -6.49 -3.97 12.95
CA GLU A 49 -7.42 -4.18 11.83
C GLU A 49 -6.71 -4.93 10.70
N TRP A 50 -7.42 -5.89 10.11
CA TRP A 50 -6.93 -6.74 9.02
C TRP A 50 -7.90 -6.69 7.87
N LEU A 51 -7.40 -6.42 6.67
CA LEU A 51 -8.20 -6.36 5.44
C LEU A 51 -7.60 -7.29 4.39
N ALA A 52 -8.46 -8.08 3.75
CA ALA A 52 -8.07 -8.90 2.61
C ALA A 52 -7.65 -8.03 1.43
N VAL A 53 -6.65 -8.48 0.66
CA VAL A 53 -6.25 -7.79 -0.57
C VAL A 53 -7.12 -8.22 -1.76
N ASP A 54 -7.43 -7.29 -2.65
CA ASP A 54 -8.17 -7.53 -3.88
C ASP A 54 -7.27 -8.07 -5.00
N SER A 55 -6.04 -7.59 -5.07
CA SER A 55 -5.05 -8.05 -6.04
C SER A 55 -3.65 -8.08 -5.42
N LEU A 56 -2.84 -9.05 -5.84
CA LEU A 56 -1.45 -9.19 -5.40
C LEU A 56 -0.63 -9.83 -6.53
N SER A 57 0.52 -9.25 -6.79
CA SER A 57 1.52 -9.78 -7.71
C SER A 57 2.91 -9.48 -7.16
N MET A 58 3.69 -10.52 -6.91
CA MET A 58 5.07 -10.44 -6.42
C MET A 58 6.00 -11.20 -7.35
N ASN A 59 7.17 -10.66 -7.62
CA ASN A 59 8.26 -11.37 -8.29
C ASN A 59 9.36 -11.70 -7.29
N PHE A 60 9.74 -12.97 -7.24
CA PHE A 60 10.84 -13.49 -6.43
C PHE A 60 11.48 -14.68 -7.14
N MET A 61 12.82 -14.70 -7.21
CA MET A 61 13.59 -15.75 -7.90
C MET A 61 13.14 -16.05 -9.34
N GLY A 62 12.72 -15.01 -10.07
CA GLY A 62 12.23 -15.13 -11.45
C GLY A 62 10.83 -15.76 -11.60
N SER A 63 10.13 -16.04 -10.50
CA SER A 63 8.75 -16.51 -10.49
C SER A 63 7.79 -15.42 -10.04
N THR A 64 6.57 -15.43 -10.56
CA THR A 64 5.50 -14.53 -10.15
C THR A 64 4.52 -15.27 -9.22
N PHE A 65 4.27 -14.68 -8.05
CA PHE A 65 3.35 -15.18 -7.04
C PHE A 65 2.15 -14.23 -6.93
N THR A 66 0.96 -14.82 -6.87
CA THR A 66 -0.31 -14.11 -6.73
C THR A 66 -1.07 -14.64 -5.52
N GLN A 67 -2.27 -14.10 -5.24
CA GLN A 67 -3.14 -14.63 -4.18
C GLN A 67 -3.45 -16.13 -4.35
N ALA A 68 -3.45 -16.65 -5.58
CA ALA A 68 -3.66 -18.07 -5.86
C ALA A 68 -2.51 -18.96 -5.34
N ASN A 69 -1.39 -18.37 -4.92
CA ASN A 69 -0.24 -19.06 -4.35
C ASN A 69 -0.19 -18.94 -2.81
N ALA A 70 -1.19 -18.33 -2.17
CA ALA A 70 -1.25 -18.29 -0.71
C ALA A 70 -1.26 -19.71 -0.13
N ALA A 71 -0.58 -19.90 1.00
CA ALA A 71 -0.57 -21.16 1.73
C ALA A 71 -2.00 -21.62 2.07
N GLU A 72 -2.25 -22.94 2.13
CA GLU A 72 -3.59 -23.57 2.18
C GLU A 72 -4.53 -23.09 3.33
N ALA A 73 -3.99 -22.44 4.36
CA ALA A 73 -4.76 -21.90 5.49
C ALA A 73 -4.52 -20.40 5.71
N SER A 74 -4.01 -19.69 4.71
CA SER A 74 -3.68 -18.28 4.77
C SER A 74 -4.31 -17.52 3.61
N ILE A 75 -4.59 -16.25 3.83
CA ILE A 75 -4.97 -15.29 2.79
C ILE A 75 -3.99 -14.13 2.83
N ALA A 76 -3.86 -13.42 1.71
CA ALA A 76 -3.08 -12.19 1.68
C ALA A 76 -3.90 -11.05 2.30
N GLU A 77 -3.33 -10.40 3.32
CA GLU A 77 -4.01 -9.38 4.11
C GLU A 77 -3.08 -8.21 4.41
N VAL A 78 -3.64 -7.02 4.58
CA VAL A 78 -2.92 -5.86 5.10
C VAL A 78 -3.25 -5.63 6.56
N GLY A 79 -2.24 -5.29 7.33
CA GLY A 79 -2.38 -4.98 8.75
C GLY A 79 -2.39 -3.48 9.02
N TYR A 80 -3.26 -3.06 9.93
CA TYR A 80 -3.31 -1.71 10.49
C TYR A 80 -3.35 -1.77 12.02
N TYR A 81 -2.75 -0.77 12.68
CA TYR A 81 -2.89 -0.56 14.12
C TYR A 81 -3.09 0.91 14.44
N ASP A 82 -4.22 1.26 15.07
CA ASP A 82 -4.59 2.65 15.39
C ASP A 82 -4.46 3.60 14.16
N GLY A 83 -4.83 3.10 12.98
CA GLY A 83 -4.74 3.82 11.70
C GLY A 83 -3.35 3.84 11.05
N ALA A 84 -2.32 3.31 11.70
CA ALA A 84 -1.00 3.15 11.10
C ALA A 84 -0.92 1.88 10.25
N PHE A 85 -0.40 2.00 9.03
CA PHE A 85 -0.18 0.85 8.14
C PHE A 85 1.02 0.02 8.62
N LEU A 86 0.81 -1.28 8.83
CA LEU A 86 1.83 -2.22 9.32
C LEU A 86 2.53 -2.99 8.20
N GLY A 87 1.89 -3.12 7.04
CA GLY A 87 2.42 -3.88 5.91
C GLY A 87 1.45 -4.92 5.35
N LEU A 88 1.98 -5.72 4.44
CA LEU A 88 1.31 -6.88 3.84
C LEU A 88 1.74 -8.16 4.57
N SER A 89 0.78 -8.99 4.95
CA SER A 89 0.96 -10.38 5.36
C SER A 89 0.63 -11.30 4.19
N PHE A 90 1.57 -12.13 3.78
CA PHE A 90 1.38 -13.10 2.70
C PHE A 90 2.42 -14.20 2.79
N SER A 91 1.98 -15.46 2.77
CA SER A 91 2.84 -16.63 2.87
C SER A 91 2.59 -17.59 1.73
N VAL A 92 3.67 -18.16 1.17
CA VAL A 92 3.65 -19.15 0.10
C VAL A 92 4.45 -20.37 0.55
N ASP A 93 3.81 -21.54 0.59
CA ASP A 93 4.42 -22.83 0.95
C ASP A 93 4.71 -23.73 -0.26
N SER A 94 4.06 -23.47 -1.40
CA SER A 94 4.18 -24.26 -2.62
C SER A 94 5.36 -23.87 -3.51
N ALA A 95 6.10 -22.83 -3.15
CA ALA A 95 7.25 -22.34 -3.92
C ALA A 95 8.44 -23.30 -3.81
N SER A 96 9.40 -23.20 -4.74
CA SER A 96 10.68 -23.91 -4.59
C SER A 96 11.43 -23.49 -3.32
N GLU A 97 11.30 -22.21 -2.97
CA GLU A 97 11.75 -21.63 -1.70
C GLU A 97 10.52 -20.99 -1.03
N PRO A 98 9.90 -21.66 -0.05
CA PRO A 98 8.81 -21.10 0.73
C PRO A 98 9.20 -19.78 1.38
N PHE A 99 8.27 -18.84 1.41
CA PHE A 99 8.53 -17.52 1.97
C PHE A 99 7.31 -16.92 2.66
N SER A 100 7.55 -15.89 3.46
CA SER A 100 6.54 -15.07 4.11
C SER A 100 6.92 -13.60 4.09
N LEU A 101 5.95 -12.76 3.77
CA LEU A 101 5.94 -11.33 4.04
C LEU A 101 5.28 -11.15 5.40
N VAL A 102 5.99 -10.53 6.33
CA VAL A 102 5.55 -10.31 7.70
C VAL A 102 5.40 -8.81 7.93
N THR A 103 4.25 -8.42 8.49
CA THR A 103 3.98 -7.02 8.83
C THR A 103 4.87 -6.57 9.98
N GLY A 104 5.12 -5.27 10.08
CA GLY A 104 5.74 -4.70 11.25
C GLY A 104 4.78 -4.68 12.45
N TYR A 105 5.29 -4.23 13.60
CA TYR A 105 4.53 -4.21 14.85
C TYR A 105 3.75 -2.91 15.06
N ALA A 106 4.41 -1.76 14.88
CA ALA A 106 3.80 -0.43 15.04
C ALA A 106 3.71 0.35 13.71
N ASP A 107 4.63 0.07 12.79
CA ASP A 107 4.69 0.63 11.45
C ASP A 107 5.46 -0.33 10.53
N THR A 108 5.68 0.07 9.27
CA THR A 108 6.35 -0.77 8.27
C THR A 108 7.87 -0.93 8.46
N SER A 109 8.52 -0.22 9.39
CA SER A 109 9.98 -0.27 9.54
C SER A 109 10.50 -1.62 10.04
N ASP A 110 9.65 -2.35 10.78
CA ASP A 110 9.95 -3.70 11.25
C ASP A 110 9.38 -4.79 10.32
N ALA A 111 8.75 -4.42 9.20
CA ALA A 111 8.23 -5.38 8.24
C ALA A 111 9.39 -6.09 7.52
N PHE A 112 9.27 -7.41 7.34
CA PHE A 112 10.35 -8.20 6.74
C PHE A 112 9.83 -9.35 5.88
N PHE A 113 10.68 -9.74 4.93
CA PHE A 113 10.57 -10.96 4.16
C PHE A 113 11.42 -12.04 4.83
N ALA A 114 10.91 -13.27 4.88
CA ALA A 114 11.65 -14.42 5.37
C ALA A 114 11.39 -15.67 4.52
N THR A 115 12.42 -16.49 4.39
CA THR A 115 12.34 -17.91 4.01
C THR A 115 12.86 -18.76 5.16
N ASP A 116 12.93 -20.07 4.99
CA ASP A 116 13.53 -20.99 5.99
C ASP A 116 15.01 -20.67 6.29
N THR A 117 15.72 -20.04 5.34
CA THR A 117 17.18 -19.88 5.40
C THR A 117 17.64 -18.44 5.27
N SER A 118 16.75 -17.52 4.90
CA SER A 118 17.10 -16.16 4.47
C SER A 118 16.08 -15.13 4.93
N SER A 119 16.50 -13.88 5.06
CA SER A 119 15.63 -12.76 5.44
C SER A 119 16.04 -11.46 4.75
N GLY A 120 15.12 -10.51 4.66
CA GLY A 120 15.41 -9.16 4.19
C GLY A 120 14.33 -8.15 4.58
N ALA A 121 14.66 -6.87 4.51
CA ALA A 121 13.73 -5.79 4.86
C ALA A 121 12.67 -5.53 3.78
N LEU A 122 11.42 -5.29 4.20
CA LEU A 122 10.34 -4.87 3.31
C LEU A 122 10.19 -3.35 3.32
N THR A 123 10.20 -2.75 2.13
CA THR A 123 9.92 -1.34 1.94
C THR A 123 8.66 -1.16 1.10
N TYR A 124 7.80 -0.22 1.50
CA TYR A 124 6.54 0.07 0.83
C TYR A 124 6.58 1.48 0.24
N ALA A 125 6.11 1.64 -0.98
CA ALA A 125 5.83 2.95 -1.55
C ALA A 125 4.33 3.26 -1.40
N ALA A 126 4.04 4.51 -1.02
CA ALA A 126 2.70 4.95 -0.63
C ALA A 126 1.64 4.69 -1.71
N ALA A 127 0.40 4.50 -1.26
CA ALA A 127 -0.78 4.45 -2.11
C ALA A 127 -0.81 5.65 -3.05
N VAL A 128 -0.84 5.42 -4.36
CA VAL A 128 -0.98 6.51 -5.35
C VAL A 128 -2.40 7.06 -5.22
N PRO A 129 -2.61 8.32 -4.77
CA PRO A 129 -3.95 8.88 -4.72
C PRO A 129 -4.51 8.94 -6.14
N GLU A 130 -5.77 8.55 -6.32
CA GLU A 130 -6.37 8.54 -7.65
C GLU A 130 -6.29 9.94 -8.30
N PRO A 131 -6.15 10.04 -9.64
CA PRO A 131 -5.96 11.31 -10.36
C PRO A 131 -7.02 12.39 -10.11
N LYS A 132 -8.17 12.01 -9.52
CA LYS A 132 -9.32 12.86 -9.24
C LYS A 132 -8.95 14.04 -8.34
N ASP A 133 -8.16 13.82 -7.30
CA ASP A 133 -7.88 14.83 -6.28
C ASP A 133 -6.96 15.94 -6.78
N TRP A 134 -5.96 15.59 -7.59
CA TRP A 134 -5.06 16.59 -8.18
C TRP A 134 -5.72 17.34 -9.33
N MET A 135 -6.61 16.68 -10.09
CA MET A 135 -7.41 17.35 -11.12
C MET A 135 -8.38 18.37 -10.53
N LEU A 136 -8.98 18.11 -9.36
CA LEU A 136 -9.81 19.10 -8.66
C LEU A 136 -8.98 20.29 -8.15
N MET A 137 -7.77 20.04 -7.62
CA MET A 137 -6.86 21.11 -7.22
C MET A 137 -6.45 22.00 -8.41
N LEU A 138 -6.09 21.37 -9.55
CA LEU A 138 -5.72 22.08 -10.78
C LEU A 138 -6.91 22.82 -11.40
N ALA A 139 -8.11 22.21 -11.42
CA ALA A 139 -9.33 22.86 -11.88
C ALA A 139 -9.69 24.08 -11.02
N GLY A 140 -9.49 23.98 -9.70
CA GLY A 140 -9.66 25.09 -8.76
C GLY A 140 -8.73 26.27 -9.07
N ILE A 141 -7.44 26.01 -9.29
CA ILE A 141 -6.46 27.04 -9.65
C ILE A 141 -6.79 27.67 -11.01
N GLY A 142 -7.21 26.86 -11.99
CA GLY A 142 -7.62 27.33 -13.31
C GLY A 142 -8.81 28.30 -13.28
N LEU A 143 -9.83 27.99 -12.46
CA LEU A 143 -10.99 28.88 -12.29
C LEU A 143 -10.63 30.23 -11.66
N VAL A 144 -9.75 30.24 -10.66
CA VAL A 144 -9.26 31.48 -10.03
C VAL A 144 -8.49 32.34 -11.03
N GLY A 145 -7.63 31.73 -11.86
CA GLY A 145 -6.90 32.43 -12.93
C GLY A 145 -7.84 33.14 -13.91
N VAL A 146 -8.90 32.46 -14.37
CA VAL A 146 -9.90 33.03 -15.30
C VAL A 146 -10.70 34.17 -14.65
N MET A 147 -11.03 34.06 -13.36
CA MET A 147 -11.76 35.12 -12.64
C MET A 147 -10.92 36.40 -12.47
N VAL A 148 -9.63 36.27 -12.14
CA VAL A 148 -8.70 37.41 -12.02
C VAL A 148 -8.50 38.10 -13.36
N GLU A 149 -8.38 37.33 -14.46
CA GLU A 149 -8.23 37.91 -15.79
C GLU A 149 -9.50 38.66 -16.23
N ARG A 150 -10.69 38.13 -15.91
CA ARG A 150 -11.97 38.81 -16.17
C ARG A 150 -12.15 40.09 -15.36
N ALA A 151 -11.66 40.13 -14.12
CA ALA A 151 -11.71 41.33 -13.29
C ALA A 151 -10.81 42.44 -13.85
N LYS A 152 -9.60 42.09 -14.32
CA LYS A 152 -8.64 43.04 -14.90
C LYS A 152 -9.12 43.64 -16.23
N ARG A 153 -9.89 42.89 -17.04
CA ARG A 153 -10.47 43.37 -18.31
C ARG A 153 -11.71 44.27 -18.13
N ARG A 154 -12.32 44.34 -16.94
CA ARG A 154 -13.48 45.21 -16.65
C ARG A 154 -13.10 46.56 -16.04
N SER A 155 -11.82 46.75 -15.68
CA SER A 155 -11.31 48.00 -15.07
C SER A 155 -10.51 48.88 -16.04
N VAL A 156 -10.64 48.64 -17.36
CA VAL A 156 -10.15 49.47 -18.46
C VAL A 156 -11.36 49.90 -19.28
#